data_AF-V9VRF6-F1
#
_entry.id   AF-V9VRF6-F1
#
_cell.length_a   1.000
_cell.length_b   1.000
_cell.length_c   1.000
_cell.angle_alpha   90.00
_cell.angle_beta   90.00
_cell.angle_gamma   90.00
#
_symmetry.space_group_name_H-M   'P 1'
#
loop_
_entity.id
_entity.type
_entity.pdbx_description
1 polymer ?
#
loop_
_entity_poly.entity_id
_entity_poly.type
_entity_poly.pdbx_seq_one_letter_code
_entity_poly.pdbx_strand_id
1 'polypeptide(L)'
;MFLSVFDMFKVGIGPSSSHTMGPMVAAARFLDVMRASPFEFHGLRASLHGSLAFTGVGHATDRATILGLGGFRPDDYDDQKAEAFLAELAETRKMQPEGLGELHFDPKADMIFDYDHALPGHANGMILMATDAQGDVILKQVYYSIGGGFVVTEEELAQGKATDEGDPVPYPFKSAAEMLEMAKSSGKSIAGMKRANEIARGCPESLSKGTARIWQVMNDCINRGLERDGILPGGLNVRRRAKGIHDALLAERGMNLTAPHTINDWMSVYAMAVNEENAAGGQVVTAPTNGAAGTLPAVIRYYLDHVPGASESHVEDFLLTAAAIAGLVKYNASISGAEAGCQAEVGSAAAMSAAGLCAVMGGTPEQVENAAEIALEHHLGMTCDPVKGLVQIPCIERNGLAAIKAVSAASLALRGDGQHFVPLDACIETMRQTGADMHDKYKETSLGGLAVNVPNC
;
A
#
# COMPACT_ATOMS: atom_id res chain seq x y z
N MET A 1 -10.68 -13.32 -12.07
CA MET A 1 -10.43 -12.99 -10.65
C MET A 1 -10.81 -11.53 -10.48
N PHE A 2 -11.52 -11.16 -9.42
CA PHE A 2 -12.00 -9.80 -9.25
C PHE A 2 -11.56 -9.24 -7.90
N LEU A 3 -10.52 -8.42 -7.92
CA LEU A 3 -10.10 -7.68 -6.73
C LEU A 3 -10.90 -6.38 -6.63
N SER A 4 -11.61 -6.10 -5.55
CA SER A 4 -12.39 -4.86 -5.44
C SER A 4 -11.49 -3.61 -5.44
N VAL A 5 -12.03 -2.47 -5.86
CA VAL A 5 -11.43 -1.14 -5.66
C VAL A 5 -11.13 -0.90 -4.18
N PHE A 6 -11.96 -1.40 -3.27
CA PHE A 6 -11.80 -1.28 -1.81
C PHE A 6 -10.73 -2.21 -1.25
N ASP A 7 -10.47 -3.33 -1.94
CA ASP A 7 -9.35 -4.21 -1.62
C ASP A 7 -8.01 -3.57 -1.99
N MET A 8 -8.00 -2.75 -3.05
CA MET A 8 -6.79 -2.09 -3.52
C MET A 8 -6.49 -0.78 -2.75
N PHE A 9 -7.54 -0.01 -2.44
CA PHE A 9 -7.45 1.28 -1.76
C PHE A 9 -8.06 1.17 -0.36
N LYS A 10 -7.26 0.72 0.60
CA LYS A 10 -7.64 0.55 2.00
C LYS A 10 -7.23 1.76 2.81
N VAL A 11 -8.19 2.34 3.53
CA VAL A 11 -7.89 3.33 4.57
C VAL A 11 -7.16 2.62 5.71
N GLY A 12 -6.05 3.18 6.16
CA GLY A 12 -5.38 2.70 7.34
C GLY A 12 -4.27 3.63 7.81
N ILE A 13 -3.21 3.07 8.38
CA ILE A 13 -2.14 3.84 9.01
C ILE A 13 -0.77 3.50 8.43
N GLY A 14 0.10 4.52 8.38
CA GLY A 14 1.51 4.35 8.05
C GLY A 14 2.31 3.67 9.16
N PRO A 15 3.58 3.33 8.91
CA PRO A 15 4.31 3.59 7.66
C PRO A 15 4.21 2.48 6.60
N SER A 16 3.75 1.27 6.94
CA SER A 16 3.86 0.12 6.04
C SER A 16 2.60 -0.74 5.97
N SER A 17 2.17 -1.12 4.76
CA SER A 17 1.03 -2.04 4.62
C SER A 17 1.42 -3.46 5.00
N SER A 18 2.65 -3.89 4.67
CA SER A 18 3.16 -5.23 4.96
C SER A 18 3.56 -5.37 6.43
N HIS A 19 4.12 -4.32 7.02
CA HIS A 19 4.73 -4.38 8.36
C HIS A 19 3.96 -3.64 9.45
N THR A 20 2.94 -2.85 9.11
CA THR A 20 2.09 -2.17 10.11
C THR A 20 0.65 -2.67 10.00
N MET A 21 0.02 -2.50 8.83
CA MET A 21 -1.38 -2.91 8.67
C MET A 21 -1.56 -4.43 8.69
N GLY A 22 -0.72 -5.18 7.96
CA GLY A 22 -0.77 -6.64 7.92
C GLY A 22 -0.74 -7.28 9.32
N PRO A 23 0.26 -6.99 10.17
CA PRO A 23 0.32 -7.51 11.53
C PRO A 23 -0.87 -7.13 12.41
N MET A 24 -1.38 -5.90 12.27
CA MET A 24 -2.59 -5.49 12.99
C MET A 24 -3.84 -6.27 12.53
N VAL A 25 -3.98 -6.51 11.22
CA VAL A 25 -5.04 -7.35 10.64
C VAL A 25 -4.90 -8.82 11.06
N ALA A 26 -3.67 -9.35 11.06
CA ALA A 26 -3.39 -10.72 11.50
C ALA A 26 -3.78 -10.93 12.96
N ALA A 27 -3.45 -9.96 13.82
CA ALA A 27 -3.83 -9.98 15.22
C ALA A 27 -5.35 -9.91 15.41
N ALA A 28 -6.06 -9.05 14.68
CA ALA A 28 -7.52 -9.02 14.70
C ALA A 28 -8.13 -10.36 14.28
N ARG A 29 -7.63 -10.98 13.19
CA ARG A 29 -8.06 -12.32 12.75
C ARG A 29 -7.79 -13.38 13.81
N PHE A 30 -6.67 -13.29 14.52
CA PHE A 30 -6.31 -14.23 15.59
C PHE A 30 -7.25 -14.13 16.79
N LEU A 31 -7.63 -12.90 17.18
CA LEU A 31 -8.64 -12.70 18.22
C LEU A 31 -9.99 -13.33 17.85
N ASP A 32 -10.39 -13.29 16.58
CA ASP A 32 -11.61 -13.95 16.11
C ASP A 32 -11.53 -15.48 16.22
N VAL A 33 -10.36 -16.07 15.88
CA VAL A 33 -10.11 -17.50 16.08
C VAL A 33 -10.18 -17.87 17.56
N MET A 34 -9.61 -17.05 18.45
CA MET A 34 -9.70 -17.25 19.89
C MET A 34 -11.15 -17.21 20.38
N ARG A 35 -11.97 -16.25 19.92
CA ARG A 35 -13.39 -16.15 20.32
C ARG A 35 -14.22 -17.36 19.87
N ALA A 36 -13.89 -17.93 18.72
CA ALA A 36 -14.54 -19.13 18.18
C ALA A 36 -14.05 -20.43 18.82
N SER A 37 -12.95 -20.37 19.59
CA SER A 37 -12.35 -21.52 20.25
C SER A 37 -13.10 -21.88 21.54
N PRO A 38 -13.18 -23.18 21.91
CA PRO A 38 -13.76 -23.59 23.20
C PRO A 38 -12.81 -23.39 24.39
N PHE A 39 -11.59 -22.91 24.16
CA PHE A 39 -10.56 -22.78 25.20
C PHE A 39 -10.67 -21.46 25.97
N GLU A 40 -10.29 -21.51 27.25
CA GLU A 40 -10.09 -20.32 28.08
C GLU A 40 -8.61 -19.92 28.04
N PHE A 41 -8.35 -18.68 27.65
CA PHE A 41 -7.00 -18.14 27.49
C PHE A 41 -6.64 -17.21 28.67
N HIS A 42 -5.38 -17.20 29.06
CA HIS A 42 -4.86 -16.36 30.14
C HIS A 42 -3.70 -15.45 29.70
N GLY A 43 -3.17 -15.66 28.49
CA GLY A 43 -2.10 -14.82 27.96
C GLY A 43 -1.94 -14.92 26.46
N LEU A 44 -1.11 -14.02 25.93
CA LEU A 44 -0.82 -13.89 24.50
C LEU A 44 0.70 -13.84 24.28
N ARG A 45 1.16 -14.35 23.13
CA ARG A 45 2.53 -14.21 22.64
C ARG A 45 2.54 -14.00 21.13
N ALA A 46 3.57 -13.33 20.63
CA ALA A 46 3.80 -13.11 19.22
C ALA A 46 5.28 -13.27 18.87
N SER A 47 5.58 -13.83 17.70
CA SER A 47 6.92 -13.81 17.13
C SER A 47 6.90 -13.34 15.69
N LEU A 48 7.83 -12.44 15.35
CA LEU A 48 8.03 -11.86 14.03
C LEU A 48 9.25 -12.53 13.39
N HIS A 49 9.14 -12.89 12.11
CA HIS A 49 10.14 -13.68 11.40
C HIS A 49 10.52 -13.05 10.06
N GLY A 50 11.74 -13.31 9.60
CA GLY A 50 12.22 -12.85 8.29
C GLY A 50 12.23 -11.32 8.19
N SER A 51 11.74 -10.78 7.07
CA SER A 51 11.73 -9.33 6.82
C SER A 51 10.92 -8.55 7.88
N LEU A 52 9.84 -9.14 8.43
CA LEU A 52 9.09 -8.56 9.55
C LEU A 52 9.96 -8.37 10.80
N ALA A 53 10.90 -9.28 11.06
CA ALA A 53 11.83 -9.13 12.16
C ALA A 53 12.90 -8.07 11.85
N PHE A 54 13.51 -8.14 10.66
CA PHE A 54 14.64 -7.27 10.29
C PHE A 54 14.28 -5.78 10.20
N THR A 55 13.10 -5.45 9.68
CA THR A 55 12.67 -4.05 9.50
C THR A 55 11.57 -3.63 10.48
N GLY A 56 11.11 -4.54 11.34
CA GLY A 56 9.91 -4.33 12.15
C GLY A 56 9.98 -3.13 13.09
N VAL A 57 11.14 -2.84 13.68
CA VAL A 57 11.32 -1.65 14.52
C VAL A 57 11.16 -0.36 13.71
N GLY A 58 11.72 -0.31 12.50
CA GLY A 58 11.59 0.84 11.60
C GLY A 58 10.15 1.04 11.09
N HIS A 59 9.40 -0.06 10.97
CA HIS A 59 8.01 -0.06 10.52
C HIS A 59 6.97 -0.07 11.66
N ALA A 60 7.42 0.00 12.92
CA ALA A 60 6.57 -0.10 14.11
C ALA A 60 5.68 -1.36 14.14
N THR A 61 6.22 -2.49 13.68
CA THR A 61 5.54 -3.79 13.58
C THR A 61 5.17 -4.36 14.93
N ASP A 62 6.06 -4.25 15.91
CA ASP A 62 5.79 -4.59 17.31
C ASP A 62 4.57 -3.83 17.82
N ARG A 63 4.60 -2.49 17.72
CA ARG A 63 3.50 -1.61 18.12
C ARG A 63 2.20 -1.99 17.44
N ALA A 64 2.24 -2.22 16.12
CA ALA A 64 1.05 -2.56 15.34
C ALA A 64 0.46 -3.93 15.73
N THR A 65 1.32 -4.92 15.98
CA THR A 65 0.90 -6.26 16.41
C THR A 65 0.29 -6.20 17.82
N ILE A 66 0.91 -5.47 18.74
CA ILE A 66 0.42 -5.26 20.11
C ILE A 66 -0.96 -4.59 20.10
N LEU A 67 -1.11 -3.52 19.33
CA LEU A 67 -2.39 -2.83 19.19
C LEU A 67 -3.46 -3.72 18.56
N GLY A 68 -3.11 -4.49 17.53
CA GLY A 68 -4.04 -5.46 16.94
C GLY A 68 -4.50 -6.52 17.95
N LEU A 69 -3.60 -7.02 18.80
CA LEU A 69 -3.93 -7.94 19.90
C LEU A 69 -4.76 -7.26 21.00
N GLY A 70 -4.63 -5.94 21.15
CA GLY A 70 -5.50 -5.09 21.96
C GLY A 70 -6.88 -4.81 21.36
N GLY A 71 -7.15 -5.26 20.13
CA GLY A 71 -8.43 -5.07 19.44
C GLY A 71 -8.52 -3.84 18.53
N PHE A 72 -7.43 -3.11 18.32
CA PHE A 72 -7.40 -1.99 17.38
C PHE A 72 -7.34 -2.48 15.93
N ARG A 73 -7.98 -1.75 15.01
CA ARG A 73 -7.92 -2.04 13.57
C ARG A 73 -7.35 -0.85 12.80
N PRO A 74 -6.75 -1.06 11.62
CA PRO A 74 -6.17 0.04 10.85
C PRO A 74 -7.21 1.05 10.36
N ASP A 75 -8.40 0.59 9.99
CA ASP A 75 -9.44 1.37 9.30
C ASP A 75 -10.18 2.35 10.22
N ASP A 76 -10.30 2.02 11.50
CA ASP A 76 -10.93 2.85 12.55
C ASP A 76 -9.93 3.37 13.59
N TYR A 77 -8.64 3.32 13.26
CA TYR A 77 -7.55 3.66 14.17
C TYR A 77 -7.71 5.06 14.79
N ASP A 78 -7.63 5.11 16.13
CA ASP A 78 -7.63 6.32 16.95
C ASP A 78 -6.31 6.41 17.71
N ASP A 79 -5.48 7.39 17.34
CA ASP A 79 -4.15 7.57 17.89
C ASP A 79 -4.15 7.83 19.39
N GLN A 80 -5.11 8.60 19.90
CA GLN A 80 -5.18 8.93 21.32
C GLN A 80 -5.53 7.71 22.17
N LYS A 81 -6.46 6.88 21.68
CA LYS A 81 -6.82 5.63 22.35
C LYS A 81 -5.69 4.61 22.27
N ALA A 82 -4.99 4.53 21.15
CA ALA A 82 -3.87 3.62 20.97
C ALA A 82 -2.73 3.96 21.94
N GLU A 83 -2.36 5.23 22.08
CA GLU A 83 -1.32 5.65 23.01
C GLU A 83 -1.72 5.45 24.48
N ALA A 84 -2.98 5.71 24.83
CA ALA A 84 -3.49 5.43 26.17
C ALA A 84 -3.44 3.93 26.51
N PHE A 85 -3.85 3.07 25.57
CA PHE A 85 -3.78 1.61 25.71
C PHE A 85 -2.34 1.12 25.88
N LEU A 86 -1.40 1.61 25.06
CA LEU A 86 0.00 1.21 25.16
C LEU A 86 0.63 1.62 26.49
N ALA A 87 0.28 2.80 27.01
CA ALA A 87 0.73 3.26 28.31
C ALA A 87 0.19 2.37 29.45
N GLU A 88 -1.10 2.04 29.42
CA GLU A 88 -1.72 1.13 30.39
C GLU A 88 -1.11 -0.28 30.32
N LEU A 89 -0.90 -0.82 29.12
CA LEU A 89 -0.28 -2.12 28.92
C LEU A 89 1.15 -2.16 29.46
N ALA A 90 1.92 -1.09 29.29
CA ALA A 90 3.29 -1.01 29.79
C ALA A 90 3.36 -1.08 31.34
N GLU A 91 2.35 -0.56 32.02
CA GLU A 91 2.26 -0.60 33.49
C GLU A 91 1.67 -1.91 34.02
N THR A 92 0.59 -2.40 33.39
CA THR A 92 -0.22 -3.50 33.91
C THR A 92 0.17 -4.87 33.36
N ARG A 93 0.78 -4.92 32.17
CA ARG A 93 1.06 -6.13 31.39
C ARG A 93 -0.19 -6.97 31.10
N LYS A 94 -1.32 -6.28 30.96
CA LYS A 94 -2.63 -6.87 30.76
C LYS A 94 -3.33 -6.20 29.59
N MET A 95 -4.06 -6.99 28.81
CA MET A 95 -4.95 -6.51 27.76
C MET A 95 -6.31 -7.19 27.88
N GLN A 96 -7.37 -6.48 27.48
CA GLN A 96 -8.75 -6.95 27.58
C GLN A 96 -9.46 -6.79 26.22
N PRO A 97 -9.02 -7.52 25.18
CA PRO A 97 -9.73 -7.49 23.91
C PRO A 97 -11.17 -7.96 24.09
N GLU A 98 -12.10 -7.32 23.39
CA GLU A 98 -13.54 -7.58 23.54
C GLU A 98 -13.86 -9.07 23.40
N GLY A 99 -14.59 -9.62 24.38
CA GLY A 99 -15.06 -11.01 24.35
C GLY A 99 -14.05 -12.09 24.78
N LEU A 100 -12.84 -11.73 25.25
CA LEU A 100 -11.80 -12.71 25.64
C LEU A 100 -11.32 -12.61 27.09
N GLY A 101 -11.93 -11.75 27.91
CA GLY A 101 -11.52 -11.55 29.30
C GLY A 101 -10.17 -10.84 29.43
N GLU A 102 -9.56 -10.94 30.60
CA GLU A 102 -8.22 -10.37 30.85
C GLU A 102 -7.12 -11.36 30.44
N LEU A 103 -6.19 -10.87 29.61
CA LEU A 103 -5.06 -11.64 29.10
C LEU A 103 -3.75 -10.99 29.52
N HIS A 104 -2.80 -11.79 30.01
CA HIS A 104 -1.44 -11.35 30.26
C HIS A 104 -0.67 -11.14 28.95
N PHE A 105 0.06 -10.03 28.87
CA PHE A 105 0.99 -9.76 27.79
C PHE A 105 2.07 -8.80 28.28
N ASP A 106 3.31 -9.27 28.37
CA ASP A 106 4.49 -8.43 28.63
C ASP A 106 5.16 -8.07 27.30
N PRO A 107 5.08 -6.80 26.82
CA PRO A 107 5.64 -6.41 25.53
C PRO A 107 7.12 -6.75 25.34
N LYS A 108 7.91 -6.91 26.42
CA LYS A 108 9.33 -7.23 26.32
C LYS A 108 9.60 -8.72 26.22
N ALA A 109 8.76 -9.55 26.84
CA ALA A 109 8.95 -11.00 26.89
C ALA A 109 8.12 -11.75 25.84
N ASP A 110 6.92 -11.24 25.56
CA ASP A 110 5.92 -11.91 24.74
C ASP A 110 5.87 -11.39 23.29
N MET A 111 6.63 -10.34 22.93
CA MET A 111 6.86 -9.90 21.54
C MET A 111 8.30 -10.22 21.12
N ILE A 112 8.47 -11.28 20.34
CA ILE A 112 9.77 -11.82 19.97
C ILE A 112 10.12 -11.42 18.53
N PHE A 113 11.32 -10.89 18.34
CA PHE A 113 11.93 -10.74 17.02
C PHE A 113 12.86 -11.93 16.77
N ASP A 114 12.44 -12.86 15.91
CA ASP A 114 13.22 -14.05 15.56
C ASP A 114 13.95 -13.81 14.22
N TYR A 115 15.23 -13.48 14.33
CA TYR A 115 16.12 -13.21 13.20
C TYR A 115 16.70 -14.48 12.57
N ASP A 116 16.65 -15.60 13.29
CA ASP A 116 17.37 -16.82 12.92
C ASP A 116 16.47 -17.80 12.15
N HIS A 117 15.16 -17.80 12.43
CA HIS A 117 14.21 -18.74 11.83
C HIS A 117 13.23 -18.03 10.90
N ALA A 118 13.54 -17.96 9.61
CA ALA A 118 12.58 -17.55 8.59
C ALA A 118 11.49 -18.62 8.40
N LEU A 119 10.24 -18.18 8.23
CA LEU A 119 9.13 -19.07 7.91
C LEU A 119 9.10 -19.39 6.40
N PRO A 120 8.80 -20.64 6.00
CA PRO A 120 9.00 -21.09 4.62
C PRO A 120 7.99 -20.51 3.61
N GLY A 121 6.82 -20.04 4.06
CA GLY A 121 5.75 -19.59 3.17
C GLY A 121 6.03 -18.24 2.49
N HIS A 122 6.46 -17.24 3.26
CA HIS A 122 6.72 -15.89 2.77
C HIS A 122 7.67 -15.15 3.73
N ALA A 123 8.45 -14.19 3.21
CA ALA A 123 9.47 -13.47 3.98
C ALA A 123 8.90 -12.65 5.16
N ASN A 124 7.64 -12.23 5.05
CA ASN A 124 6.90 -11.51 6.10
C ASN A 124 6.03 -12.48 6.89
N GLY A 125 6.65 -13.31 7.73
CA GLY A 125 5.96 -14.29 8.56
C GLY A 125 5.81 -13.83 10.02
N MET A 126 4.67 -14.15 10.64
CA MET A 126 4.47 -13.98 12.08
C MET A 126 3.72 -15.18 12.66
N ILE A 127 3.95 -15.44 13.94
CA ILE A 127 3.24 -16.45 14.70
C ILE A 127 2.53 -15.76 15.86
N LEU A 128 1.22 -15.96 15.95
CA LEU A 128 0.41 -15.49 17.08
C LEU A 128 -0.01 -16.68 17.93
N MET A 129 0.08 -16.53 19.24
CA MET A 129 -0.06 -17.60 20.22
C MET A 129 -0.91 -17.12 21.39
N ALA A 130 -1.74 -18.03 21.91
CA ALA A 130 -2.48 -17.82 23.15
C ALA A 130 -2.11 -18.92 24.15
N THR A 131 -2.00 -18.54 25.42
CA THR A 131 -1.51 -19.39 26.50
C THR A 131 -2.55 -19.66 27.56
N ASP A 132 -2.40 -20.79 28.26
CA ASP A 132 -3.14 -21.07 29.49
C ASP A 132 -2.55 -20.33 30.71
N ALA A 133 -3.11 -20.60 31.89
CA ALA A 133 -2.68 -20.00 33.16
C ALA A 133 -1.28 -20.43 33.62
N GLN A 134 -0.74 -21.53 33.08
CA GLN A 134 0.62 -22.00 33.34
C GLN A 134 1.64 -21.40 32.36
N GLY A 135 1.16 -20.77 31.29
CA GLY A 135 1.98 -20.14 30.25
C GLY A 135 2.31 -21.08 29.08
N ASP A 136 1.63 -22.23 28.99
CA ASP A 136 1.74 -23.17 27.89
C ASP A 136 0.91 -22.68 26.70
N VAL A 137 1.45 -22.81 25.48
CA VAL A 137 0.76 -22.39 24.26
C VAL A 137 -0.32 -23.42 23.92
N ILE A 138 -1.59 -23.00 23.97
CA ILE A 138 -2.76 -23.85 23.72
C ILE A 138 -3.46 -23.54 22.39
N LEU A 139 -3.14 -22.39 21.78
CA LEU A 139 -3.53 -22.04 20.42
C LEU A 139 -2.37 -21.32 19.74
N LYS A 140 -2.09 -21.67 18.50
CA LYS A 140 -1.04 -21.08 17.68
C LYS A 140 -1.54 -20.96 16.25
N GLN A 141 -1.32 -19.82 15.62
CA GLN A 141 -1.62 -19.60 14.21
C GLN A 141 -0.45 -18.88 13.53
N VAL A 142 -0.07 -19.38 12.36
CA VAL A 142 0.92 -18.75 11.48
C VAL A 142 0.20 -17.87 10.47
N TYR A 143 0.69 -16.63 10.31
CA TYR A 143 0.21 -15.67 9.33
C TYR A 143 1.36 -15.14 8.47
N TYR A 144 1.05 -14.84 7.22
CA TYR A 144 1.94 -14.20 6.26
C TYR A 144 1.33 -12.90 5.75
N SER A 145 2.09 -11.80 5.83
CA SER A 145 1.71 -10.50 5.29
C SER A 145 2.24 -10.33 3.86
N ILE A 146 1.37 -10.57 2.88
CA ILE A 146 1.74 -10.75 1.46
C ILE A 146 1.63 -9.46 0.62
N GLY A 147 1.77 -8.30 1.26
CA GLY A 147 1.73 -6.98 0.61
C GLY A 147 0.32 -6.37 0.51
N GLY A 148 0.22 -5.05 0.35
CA GLY A 148 -1.07 -4.32 0.26
C GLY A 148 -1.99 -4.45 1.49
N GLY A 149 -1.45 -4.86 2.65
CA GLY A 149 -2.23 -5.14 3.86
C GLY A 149 -3.07 -6.42 3.78
N PHE A 150 -2.76 -7.32 2.84
CA PHE A 150 -3.36 -8.65 2.78
C PHE A 150 -2.60 -9.62 3.69
N VAL A 151 -3.35 -10.43 4.42
CA VAL A 151 -2.82 -11.44 5.33
C VAL A 151 -3.44 -12.78 4.97
N VAL A 152 -2.62 -13.81 4.88
CA VAL A 152 -3.05 -15.21 4.70
C VAL A 152 -2.50 -16.08 5.82
N THR A 153 -3.21 -17.15 6.19
CA THR A 153 -2.66 -18.18 7.07
C THR A 153 -1.72 -19.11 6.30
N GLU A 154 -0.97 -19.95 7.02
CA GLU A 154 -0.17 -21.00 6.40
C GLU A 154 -1.03 -22.02 5.63
N GLU A 155 -2.21 -22.34 6.15
CA GLU A 155 -3.16 -23.24 5.49
C GLU A 155 -3.74 -22.60 4.22
N GLU A 156 -4.12 -21.31 4.28
CA GLU A 156 -4.61 -20.55 3.13
C GLU A 156 -3.55 -20.46 2.03
N LEU A 157 -2.28 -20.26 2.41
CA LEU A 157 -1.17 -20.22 1.47
C LEU A 157 -0.88 -21.60 0.83
N ALA A 158 -0.93 -22.68 1.63
CA ALA A 158 -0.69 -24.04 1.17
C ALA A 158 -1.78 -24.56 0.21
N GLN A 159 -3.01 -24.05 0.34
CA GLN A 159 -4.11 -24.32 -0.59
C GLN A 159 -3.90 -23.67 -1.98
N GLY A 160 -2.82 -22.87 -2.14
CA GLY A 160 -2.46 -22.15 -3.35
C GLY A 160 -2.93 -20.69 -3.31
N LYS A 161 -2.54 -19.88 -4.31
CA LYS A 161 -3.08 -18.52 -4.47
C LYS A 161 -4.59 -18.63 -4.33
N ALA A 162 -5.19 -17.93 -3.36
CA ALA A 162 -6.63 -17.76 -3.26
C ALA A 162 -7.13 -17.33 -4.63
N THR A 163 -7.57 -18.29 -5.44
CA THR A 163 -8.33 -18.05 -6.63
C THR A 163 -9.59 -17.45 -6.07
N ASP A 164 -9.70 -16.14 -6.14
CA ASP A 164 -10.94 -15.46 -5.83
C ASP A 164 -11.99 -15.93 -6.86
N GLU A 165 -12.54 -17.10 -6.54
CA GLU A 165 -13.66 -17.84 -7.10
C GLU A 165 -14.96 -17.40 -6.41
N GLY A 166 -15.01 -16.19 -5.85
CA GLY A 166 -16.28 -15.57 -5.53
C GLY A 166 -17.16 -15.46 -6.78
N ASP A 167 -18.43 -15.11 -6.59
CA ASP A 167 -19.45 -15.16 -7.64
C ASP A 167 -18.97 -14.56 -8.98
N PRO A 168 -19.36 -15.19 -10.12
CA PRO A 168 -18.95 -14.74 -11.44
C PRO A 168 -19.24 -13.26 -11.66
N VAL A 169 -18.23 -12.51 -12.08
CA VAL A 169 -18.39 -11.10 -12.48
C VAL A 169 -18.57 -11.00 -14.01
N PRO A 170 -19.25 -9.95 -14.51
CA PRO A 170 -19.51 -9.78 -15.94
C PRO A 170 -18.26 -9.70 -16.82
N TYR A 171 -17.17 -9.11 -16.31
CA TYR A 171 -15.93 -8.87 -17.07
C TYR A 171 -14.70 -9.42 -16.32
N PRO A 172 -14.47 -10.74 -16.29
CA PRO A 172 -13.46 -11.38 -15.45
C PRO A 172 -12.05 -11.41 -16.10
N PHE A 173 -11.60 -10.31 -16.71
CA PHE A 173 -10.30 -10.25 -17.38
C PHE A 173 -9.13 -10.55 -16.42
N LYS A 174 -8.14 -11.30 -16.91
CA LYS A 174 -6.93 -11.71 -16.17
C LYS A 174 -5.66 -11.15 -16.75
N SER A 175 -5.69 -10.65 -17.98
CA SER A 175 -4.59 -10.00 -18.68
C SER A 175 -5.03 -8.67 -19.30
N ALA A 176 -4.07 -7.84 -19.66
CA ALA A 176 -4.32 -6.61 -20.40
C ALA A 176 -4.95 -6.92 -21.77
N ALA A 177 -4.48 -7.96 -22.45
CA ALA A 177 -5.07 -8.43 -23.71
C ALA A 177 -6.56 -8.81 -23.56
N GLU A 178 -6.92 -9.58 -22.52
CA GLU A 178 -8.31 -9.93 -22.22
C GLU A 178 -9.15 -8.69 -21.88
N MET A 179 -8.57 -7.74 -21.13
CA MET A 179 -9.21 -6.48 -20.76
C MET A 179 -9.57 -5.65 -22.01
N LEU A 180 -8.64 -5.52 -22.95
CA LEU A 180 -8.86 -4.77 -24.20
C LEU A 180 -9.91 -5.45 -25.10
N GLU A 181 -9.87 -6.77 -25.23
CA GLU A 181 -10.88 -7.51 -26.01
C GLU A 181 -12.28 -7.40 -25.39
N MET A 182 -12.39 -7.45 -24.05
CA MET A 182 -13.64 -7.22 -23.34
C MET A 182 -14.14 -5.78 -23.49
N ALA A 183 -13.24 -4.78 -23.47
CA ALA A 183 -13.60 -3.38 -23.68
C ALA A 183 -14.19 -3.17 -25.08
N LYS A 184 -13.50 -3.72 -26.09
CA LYS A 184 -13.92 -3.65 -27.49
C LYS A 184 -15.26 -4.35 -27.75
N SER A 185 -15.42 -5.57 -27.24
CA SER A 185 -16.64 -6.35 -27.45
C SER A 185 -17.86 -5.77 -26.71
N SER A 186 -17.65 -5.15 -25.55
CA SER A 186 -18.73 -4.56 -24.74
C SER A 186 -19.04 -3.09 -25.06
N GLY A 187 -18.12 -2.38 -25.73
CA GLY A 187 -18.19 -0.94 -25.94
C GLY A 187 -18.06 -0.11 -24.66
N LYS A 188 -17.55 -0.71 -23.56
CA LYS A 188 -17.37 -0.03 -22.27
C LYS A 188 -15.92 0.42 -22.08
N SER A 189 -15.74 1.51 -21.34
CA SER A 189 -14.43 1.88 -20.80
C SER A 189 -13.97 0.88 -19.74
N ILE A 190 -12.68 0.91 -19.41
CA ILE A 190 -12.10 0.09 -18.33
C ILE A 190 -12.82 0.36 -17.00
N ALA A 191 -13.03 1.64 -16.65
CA ALA A 191 -13.84 2.02 -15.48
C ALA A 191 -15.28 1.48 -15.56
N GLY A 192 -15.91 1.52 -16.74
CA GLY A 192 -17.26 0.99 -16.94
C GLY A 192 -17.37 -0.52 -16.73
N MET A 193 -16.38 -1.29 -17.19
CA MET A 193 -16.29 -2.73 -16.92
C MET A 193 -16.02 -2.99 -15.43
N LYS A 194 -15.09 -2.24 -14.83
CA LYS A 194 -14.77 -2.36 -13.41
C LYS A 194 -15.98 -2.08 -12.52
N ARG A 195 -16.72 -0.99 -12.79
CA ARG A 195 -17.98 -0.64 -12.11
C ARG A 195 -19.00 -1.77 -12.17
N ALA A 196 -19.18 -2.39 -13.33
CA ALA A 196 -20.11 -3.52 -13.48
C ALA A 196 -19.71 -4.72 -12.63
N ASN A 197 -18.41 -4.99 -12.51
CA ASN A 197 -17.91 -6.06 -11.64
C ASN A 197 -18.09 -5.74 -10.14
N GLU A 198 -17.82 -4.50 -9.69
CA GLU A 198 -18.07 -4.08 -8.29
C GLU A 198 -19.54 -4.25 -7.90
N ILE A 199 -20.46 -3.83 -8.78
CA ILE A 199 -21.90 -3.94 -8.55
C ILE A 199 -22.33 -5.40 -8.50
N ALA A 200 -21.81 -6.26 -9.38
CA ALA A 200 -22.15 -7.68 -9.41
C ALA A 200 -21.75 -8.42 -8.13
N ARG A 201 -20.66 -8.00 -7.48
CA ARG A 201 -20.17 -8.55 -6.21
C ARG A 201 -20.83 -7.96 -4.97
N GLY A 202 -21.96 -7.28 -5.16
CA GLY A 202 -22.79 -6.79 -4.07
C GLY A 202 -22.18 -5.64 -3.28
N CYS A 203 -21.18 -4.94 -3.85
CA CYS A 203 -20.50 -3.73 -3.36
C CYS A 203 -20.85 -3.40 -1.89
N PRO A 204 -19.99 -3.73 -0.90
CA PRO A 204 -20.32 -3.64 0.53
C PRO A 204 -20.87 -2.27 0.95
N GLU A 205 -20.41 -1.23 0.26
CA GLU A 205 -20.83 0.16 0.38
C GLU A 205 -21.43 0.64 -0.95
N SER A 206 -22.17 1.74 -0.96
CA SER A 206 -22.45 2.42 -2.23
C SER A 206 -21.12 2.75 -2.90
N LEU A 207 -20.85 2.21 -4.09
CA LEU A 207 -19.57 2.37 -4.80
C LEU A 207 -19.09 3.83 -4.79
N SER A 208 -19.99 4.75 -5.13
CA SER A 208 -19.75 6.20 -5.13
C SER A 208 -19.42 6.80 -3.76
N LYS A 209 -20.04 6.31 -2.69
CA LYS A 209 -19.72 6.76 -1.32
C LYS A 209 -18.36 6.25 -0.88
N GLY A 210 -18.05 4.99 -1.18
CA GLY A 210 -16.77 4.38 -0.84
C GLY A 210 -15.61 5.03 -1.60
N THR A 211 -15.75 5.24 -2.92
CA THR A 211 -14.72 5.91 -3.73
C THR A 211 -14.56 7.38 -3.36
N ALA A 212 -15.66 8.08 -3.04
CA ALA A 212 -15.59 9.43 -2.49
C ALA A 212 -14.88 9.46 -1.13
N ARG A 213 -15.11 8.46 -0.27
CA ARG A 213 -14.41 8.34 1.02
C ARG A 213 -12.91 8.11 0.82
N ILE A 214 -12.51 7.22 -0.09
CA ILE A 214 -11.12 7.00 -0.46
C ILE A 214 -10.46 8.31 -0.89
N TRP A 215 -11.09 9.03 -1.82
CA TRP A 215 -10.56 10.31 -2.29
C TRP A 215 -10.47 11.35 -1.17
N GLN A 216 -11.51 11.46 -0.34
CA GLN A 216 -11.51 12.38 0.79
C GLN A 216 -10.31 12.13 1.72
N VAL A 217 -10.07 10.88 2.12
CA VAL A 217 -8.95 10.52 3.00
C VAL A 217 -7.60 10.82 2.33
N MET A 218 -7.46 10.51 1.03
CA MET A 218 -6.28 10.85 0.24
C MET A 218 -6.01 12.36 0.21
N ASN A 219 -7.04 13.16 -0.07
CA ASN A 219 -6.93 14.62 -0.17
C ASN A 219 -6.65 15.25 1.20
N ASP A 220 -7.27 14.75 2.27
CA ASP A 220 -6.99 15.19 3.63
C ASP A 220 -5.56 14.84 4.05
N CYS A 221 -5.03 13.69 3.61
CA CYS A 221 -3.63 13.32 3.83
C CYS A 221 -2.67 14.29 3.14
N ILE A 222 -2.94 14.67 1.88
CA ILE A 222 -2.16 15.72 1.18
C ILE A 222 -2.19 17.01 2.00
N ASN A 223 -3.39 17.50 2.35
CA ASN A 223 -3.52 18.79 3.05
C ASN A 223 -2.78 18.81 4.39
N ARG A 224 -2.91 17.75 5.20
CA ARG A 224 -2.14 17.63 6.45
C ARG A 224 -0.63 17.67 6.22
N GLY A 225 -0.13 16.95 5.21
CA GLY A 225 1.29 16.94 4.88
C GLY A 225 1.82 18.29 4.37
N LEU A 226 1.00 19.06 3.66
CA LEU A 226 1.36 20.42 3.19
C LEU A 226 1.37 21.46 4.32
N GLU A 227 0.73 21.19 5.46
CA GLU A 227 0.62 22.12 6.59
C GLU A 227 1.54 21.80 7.77
N ARG A 228 2.11 20.59 7.82
CA ARG A 228 2.84 20.09 8.99
C ARG A 228 4.35 20.17 8.84
N ASP A 229 4.98 20.93 9.74
CA ASP A 229 6.43 20.91 9.96
C ASP A 229 6.86 19.73 10.85
N GLY A 230 8.16 19.46 10.90
CA GLY A 230 8.74 18.55 11.88
C GLY A 230 9.88 17.69 11.36
N ILE A 231 10.31 16.77 12.22
CA ILE A 231 11.32 15.75 11.91
C ILE A 231 10.62 14.39 11.92
N LEU A 232 10.85 13.57 10.88
CA LEU A 232 10.29 12.24 10.79
C LEU A 232 10.91 11.30 11.86
N PRO A 233 10.12 10.36 12.42
CA PRO A 233 10.61 9.41 13.41
C PRO A 233 11.62 8.40 12.81
N GLY A 234 12.14 7.47 13.61
CA GLY A 234 13.07 6.42 13.11
C GLY A 234 14.56 6.79 13.12
N GLY A 235 14.92 7.98 13.62
CA GLY A 235 16.32 8.31 13.94
C GLY A 235 17.23 8.59 12.74
N LEU A 236 16.65 8.96 11.58
CA LEU A 236 17.40 9.55 10.46
C LEU A 236 17.43 11.09 10.50
N ASN A 237 16.66 11.71 11.41
CA ASN A 237 16.52 13.17 11.51
C ASN A 237 16.11 13.84 10.19
N VAL A 238 15.35 13.14 9.34
CA VAL A 238 14.84 13.68 8.07
C VAL A 238 13.80 14.74 8.38
N ARG A 239 14.03 15.96 7.91
CA ARG A 239 13.05 17.06 8.03
C ARG A 239 11.91 16.83 7.03
N ARG A 240 10.69 17.12 7.45
CA ARG A 240 9.57 17.32 6.54
C ARG A 240 9.87 18.49 5.61
N ARG A 241 9.66 18.30 4.31
CA ARG A 241 9.98 19.25 3.25
C ARG A 241 8.73 19.73 2.52
N ALA A 242 7.63 18.98 2.57
CA ALA A 242 6.45 19.26 1.76
C ALA A 242 5.91 20.67 2.00
N LYS A 243 5.70 21.06 3.27
CA LYS A 243 5.25 22.41 3.63
C LYS A 243 6.15 23.52 3.07
N GLY A 244 7.46 23.42 3.30
CA GLY A 244 8.40 24.47 2.87
C GLY A 244 8.43 24.65 1.35
N ILE A 245 8.37 23.55 0.60
CA ILE A 245 8.29 23.58 -0.87
C ILE A 245 6.95 24.18 -1.30
N HIS A 246 5.84 23.78 -0.68
CA HIS A 246 4.50 24.28 -0.99
C HIS A 246 4.38 25.79 -0.76
N ASP A 247 4.86 26.27 0.38
CA ASP A 247 4.84 27.70 0.72
C ASP A 247 5.68 28.52 -0.29
N ALA A 248 6.81 27.98 -0.75
CA ALA A 248 7.62 28.59 -1.82
C ALA A 248 6.87 28.63 -3.17
N LEU A 249 6.25 27.52 -3.59
CA LEU A 249 5.47 27.45 -4.82
C LEU A 249 4.25 28.38 -4.81
N LEU A 250 3.62 28.57 -3.65
CA LEU A 250 2.56 29.56 -3.47
C LEU A 250 3.07 30.99 -3.60
N ALA A 251 4.24 31.30 -3.03
CA ALA A 251 4.86 32.62 -3.11
C ALA A 251 5.28 32.99 -4.55
N GLU A 252 5.57 32.00 -5.38
CA GLU A 252 5.91 32.18 -6.81
C GLU A 252 4.67 32.41 -7.71
N ARG A 253 3.45 32.22 -7.18
CA ARG A 253 2.22 32.44 -7.97
C ARG A 253 2.11 33.90 -8.41
N GLY A 254 1.79 34.10 -9.70
CA GLY A 254 1.63 35.43 -10.29
C GLY A 254 2.93 36.08 -10.77
N MET A 255 4.07 35.39 -10.70
CA MET A 255 5.29 35.83 -11.36
C MET A 255 5.14 35.75 -12.89
N ASN A 256 5.61 36.79 -13.59
CA ASN A 256 5.51 36.89 -15.06
C ASN A 256 6.35 35.83 -15.80
N LEU A 257 7.35 35.25 -15.14
CA LEU A 257 8.24 34.23 -15.69
C LEU A 257 8.39 33.11 -14.68
N THR A 258 7.66 32.02 -14.88
CA THR A 258 7.83 30.76 -14.14
C THR A 258 8.64 29.78 -14.98
N ALA A 259 9.48 28.98 -14.31
CA ALA A 259 10.20 27.94 -15.02
C ALA A 259 9.23 26.84 -15.49
N PRO A 260 9.36 26.28 -16.71
CA PRO A 260 8.40 25.28 -17.21
C PRO A 260 8.29 24.01 -16.34
N HIS A 261 9.34 23.69 -15.58
CA HIS A 261 9.38 22.51 -14.73
C HIS A 261 8.65 22.68 -13.39
N THR A 262 8.14 23.87 -13.04
CA THR A 262 7.43 24.12 -11.77
C THR A 262 6.24 23.17 -11.56
N ILE A 263 5.64 22.66 -12.64
CA ILE A 263 4.56 21.66 -12.52
C ILE A 263 5.04 20.32 -11.94
N ASN A 264 6.32 19.96 -12.17
CA ASN A 264 6.95 18.79 -11.57
C ASN A 264 7.11 18.97 -10.06
N ASP A 265 7.35 20.20 -9.61
CA ASP A 265 7.48 20.52 -8.18
C ASP A 265 6.12 20.41 -7.49
N TRP A 266 5.02 20.86 -8.13
CA TRP A 266 3.66 20.65 -7.63
C TRP A 266 3.29 19.16 -7.50
N MET A 267 3.57 18.36 -8.54
CA MET A 267 3.33 16.91 -8.47
C MET A 267 4.16 16.26 -7.36
N SER A 268 5.44 16.65 -7.24
CA SER A 268 6.34 16.11 -6.22
C SER A 268 5.90 16.51 -4.82
N VAL A 269 5.51 17.76 -4.57
CA VAL A 269 5.14 18.22 -3.24
C VAL A 269 3.87 17.55 -2.72
N TYR A 270 2.88 17.29 -3.59
CA TYR A 270 1.68 16.52 -3.22
C TYR A 270 2.04 15.09 -2.81
N ALA A 271 2.92 14.42 -3.57
CA ALA A 271 3.35 13.06 -3.24
C ALA A 271 4.18 13.02 -1.95
N MET A 272 5.09 13.98 -1.78
CA MET A 272 5.90 14.13 -0.58
C MET A 272 5.05 14.37 0.65
N ALA A 273 4.01 15.21 0.57
CA ALA A 273 3.08 15.47 1.67
C ALA A 273 2.48 14.17 2.22
N VAL A 274 1.99 13.30 1.33
CA VAL A 274 1.41 12.00 1.70
C VAL A 274 2.46 11.07 2.28
N ASN A 275 3.63 10.94 1.64
CA ASN A 275 4.67 10.04 2.12
C ASN A 275 5.33 10.50 3.43
N GLU A 276 5.36 11.80 3.72
CA GLU A 276 5.78 12.34 5.02
C GLU A 276 4.75 12.06 6.12
N GLU A 277 3.45 12.15 5.82
CA GLU A 277 2.40 11.69 6.73
C GLU A 277 2.49 10.18 6.98
N ASN A 278 2.70 9.39 5.92
CA ASN A 278 2.92 7.94 6.02
C ASN A 278 4.08 7.60 6.95
N ALA A 279 5.25 8.19 6.70
CA ALA A 279 6.46 7.95 7.49
C ALA A 279 6.31 8.33 8.97
N ALA A 280 5.37 9.22 9.29
CA ALA A 280 5.06 9.63 10.65
C ALA A 280 3.96 8.79 11.32
N GLY A 281 3.46 7.73 10.67
CA GLY A 281 2.38 6.89 11.21
C GLY A 281 0.98 7.48 11.06
N GLY A 282 0.81 8.51 10.22
CA GLY A 282 -0.48 9.14 9.99
C GLY A 282 -1.44 8.25 9.19
N GLN A 283 -2.70 8.67 9.13
CA GLN A 283 -3.71 8.01 8.31
C GLN A 283 -3.40 8.19 6.81
N VAL A 284 -3.41 7.09 6.08
CA VAL A 284 -3.11 7.00 4.65
C VAL A 284 -4.06 6.03 3.94
N VAL A 285 -4.07 6.05 2.61
CA VAL A 285 -4.75 5.03 1.81
C VAL A 285 -3.70 4.27 1.00
N THR A 286 -3.79 2.93 0.99
CA THR A 286 -2.90 2.10 0.16
C THR A 286 -3.08 2.41 -1.32
N ALA A 287 -2.00 2.54 -2.10
CA ALA A 287 -2.11 2.77 -3.55
C ALA A 287 -0.89 2.28 -4.36
N PRO A 288 -0.61 0.97 -4.46
CA PRO A 288 -1.31 -0.17 -3.85
C PRO A 288 -0.76 -0.54 -2.45
N THR A 289 0.31 0.13 -2.00
CA THR A 289 0.89 -0.02 -0.66
C THR A 289 1.09 1.36 -0.02
N ASN A 290 1.38 1.39 1.27
CA ASN A 290 1.67 2.60 2.04
C ASN A 290 2.95 3.29 1.54
N GLY A 291 3.98 2.51 1.18
CA GLY A 291 5.23 3.04 0.64
C GLY A 291 5.05 3.76 -0.69
N ALA A 292 4.02 3.39 -1.46
CA ALA A 292 3.65 4.01 -2.74
C ALA A 292 2.42 4.94 -2.66
N ALA A 293 1.94 5.25 -1.44
CA ALA A 293 0.66 5.92 -1.22
C ALA A 293 0.57 7.34 -1.78
N GLY A 294 1.69 8.03 -1.98
CA GLY A 294 1.68 9.42 -2.45
C GLY A 294 1.48 9.58 -3.96
N THR A 295 1.84 8.56 -4.76
CA THR A 295 1.87 8.67 -6.22
C THR A 295 0.48 8.96 -6.80
N LEU A 296 -0.49 8.10 -6.50
CA LEU A 296 -1.85 8.20 -7.04
C LEU A 296 -2.62 9.46 -6.61
N PRO A 297 -2.68 9.83 -5.32
CA PRO A 297 -3.38 11.04 -4.91
C PRO A 297 -2.69 12.31 -5.41
N ALA A 298 -1.35 12.31 -5.57
CA ALA A 298 -0.66 13.44 -6.19
C ALA A 298 -1.07 13.66 -7.65
N VAL A 299 -1.26 12.58 -8.42
CA VAL A 299 -1.73 12.67 -9.81
C VAL A 299 -3.19 13.12 -9.89
N ILE A 300 -4.06 12.66 -8.99
CA ILE A 300 -5.45 13.15 -8.91
C ILE A 300 -5.47 14.64 -8.53
N ARG A 301 -4.67 15.06 -7.55
CA ARG A 301 -4.58 16.47 -7.15
C ARG A 301 -4.00 17.35 -8.26
N TYR A 302 -3.00 16.85 -8.99
CA TYR A 302 -2.51 17.50 -10.20
C TYR A 302 -3.62 17.69 -11.24
N TYR A 303 -4.39 16.64 -11.53
CA TYR A 303 -5.52 16.72 -12.45
C TYR A 303 -6.51 17.80 -12.02
N LEU A 304 -6.96 17.79 -10.77
CA LEU A 304 -7.97 18.73 -10.28
C LEU A 304 -7.47 20.18 -10.20
N ASP A 305 -6.24 20.40 -9.74
CA ASP A 305 -5.73 21.76 -9.49
C ASP A 305 -5.14 22.42 -10.75
N HIS A 306 -4.61 21.64 -11.70
CA HIS A 306 -3.77 22.17 -12.80
C HIS A 306 -4.23 21.82 -14.21
N VAL A 307 -5.14 20.85 -14.41
CA VAL A 307 -5.63 20.48 -15.75
C VAL A 307 -6.95 21.21 -16.05
N PRO A 308 -7.00 22.03 -17.13
CA PRO A 308 -8.22 22.72 -17.52
C PRO A 308 -9.38 21.77 -17.80
N GLY A 309 -10.55 22.04 -17.21
CA GLY A 309 -11.75 21.22 -17.38
C GLY A 309 -11.80 19.95 -16.52
N ALA A 310 -10.81 19.73 -15.66
CA ALA A 310 -10.86 18.66 -14.68
C ALA A 310 -12.05 18.81 -13.72
N SER A 311 -12.61 17.68 -13.28
CA SER A 311 -13.73 17.66 -12.37
C SER A 311 -13.62 16.49 -11.39
N GLU A 312 -14.01 16.74 -10.13
CA GLU A 312 -14.09 15.70 -9.11
C GLU A 312 -15.07 14.57 -9.48
N SER A 313 -16.04 14.83 -10.35
CA SER A 313 -16.97 13.80 -10.83
C SER A 313 -16.27 12.64 -11.58
N HIS A 314 -15.08 12.86 -12.12
CA HIS A 314 -14.29 11.84 -12.81
C HIS A 314 -13.36 11.04 -11.88
N VAL A 315 -13.27 11.39 -10.59
CA VAL A 315 -12.38 10.70 -9.65
C VAL A 315 -12.79 9.24 -9.44
N GLU A 316 -14.09 8.92 -9.47
CA GLU A 316 -14.54 7.51 -9.42
C GLU A 316 -14.00 6.71 -10.62
N ASP A 317 -14.10 7.25 -11.83
CA ASP A 317 -13.58 6.60 -13.04
C ASP A 317 -12.05 6.45 -13.01
N PHE A 318 -11.34 7.44 -12.46
CA PHE A 318 -9.90 7.37 -12.21
C PHE A 318 -9.58 6.17 -11.31
N LEU A 319 -10.21 6.09 -10.12
CA LEU A 319 -9.96 5.05 -9.13
C LEU A 319 -10.31 3.66 -9.66
N LEU A 320 -11.41 3.53 -10.39
CA LEU A 320 -11.82 2.27 -11.00
C LEU A 320 -10.84 1.80 -12.07
N THR A 321 -10.36 2.72 -12.92
CA THR A 321 -9.34 2.40 -13.93
C THR A 321 -8.03 1.99 -13.28
N ALA A 322 -7.57 2.76 -12.28
CA ALA A 322 -6.39 2.44 -11.50
C ALA A 322 -6.50 1.06 -10.83
N ALA A 323 -7.64 0.72 -10.22
CA ALA A 323 -7.88 -0.57 -9.60
C ALA A 323 -7.88 -1.74 -10.61
N ALA A 324 -8.32 -1.53 -11.85
CA ALA A 324 -8.24 -2.54 -12.89
C ALA A 324 -6.79 -2.91 -13.23
N ILE A 325 -5.93 -1.90 -13.45
CA ILE A 325 -4.50 -2.10 -13.70
C ILE A 325 -3.82 -2.74 -12.49
N ALA A 326 -4.12 -2.26 -11.28
CA ALA A 326 -3.57 -2.83 -10.05
C ALA A 326 -3.94 -4.31 -9.88
N GLY A 327 -5.16 -4.69 -10.28
CA GLY A 327 -5.61 -6.08 -10.29
C GLY A 327 -4.79 -6.97 -11.24
N LEU A 328 -4.47 -6.49 -12.44
CA LEU A 328 -3.63 -7.21 -13.41
C LEU A 328 -2.21 -7.43 -12.87
N VAL A 329 -1.60 -6.39 -12.31
CA VAL A 329 -0.26 -6.44 -11.69
C VAL A 329 -0.25 -7.44 -10.54
N LYS A 330 -1.18 -7.32 -9.59
CA LYS A 330 -1.25 -8.20 -8.41
C LYS A 330 -1.48 -9.67 -8.80
N TYR A 331 -2.34 -9.92 -9.78
CA TYR A 331 -2.69 -11.28 -10.18
C TYR A 331 -1.51 -12.01 -10.83
N ASN A 332 -0.87 -11.36 -11.80
CA ASN A 332 0.15 -11.98 -12.66
C ASN A 332 1.57 -11.84 -12.09
N ALA A 333 1.82 -10.91 -11.18
CA ALA A 333 3.12 -10.72 -10.55
C ALA A 333 2.95 -10.57 -9.02
N SER A 334 3.29 -9.41 -8.47
CA SER A 334 3.17 -9.07 -7.06
C SER A 334 3.04 -7.56 -6.89
N ILE A 335 2.50 -7.13 -5.75
CA ILE A 335 2.53 -5.74 -5.27
C ILE A 335 3.36 -5.60 -3.98
N SER A 336 4.16 -6.62 -3.64
CA SER A 336 4.96 -6.70 -2.43
C SER A 336 6.41 -6.30 -2.69
N GLY A 337 6.92 -5.30 -1.95
CA GLY A 337 8.32 -4.91 -1.98
C GLY A 337 9.26 -6.05 -1.55
N ALA A 338 8.80 -6.90 -0.63
CA ALA A 338 9.51 -8.09 -0.17
C ALA A 338 9.61 -9.21 -1.22
N GLU A 339 8.78 -9.21 -2.26
CA GLU A 339 8.81 -10.25 -3.30
C GLU A 339 9.46 -9.75 -4.59
N ALA A 340 9.08 -8.56 -5.07
CA ALA A 340 9.47 -8.07 -6.38
C ALA A 340 10.14 -6.69 -6.36
N GLY A 341 10.49 -6.16 -5.18
CA GLY A 341 11.14 -4.86 -5.04
C GLY A 341 10.18 -3.68 -5.24
N CYS A 342 10.74 -2.46 -5.31
CA CYS A 342 9.94 -1.23 -5.33
C CYS A 342 9.24 -0.99 -6.67
N GLN A 343 9.65 -1.70 -7.73
CA GLN A 343 8.89 -1.77 -8.99
C GLN A 343 7.46 -2.30 -8.77
N ALA A 344 7.28 -3.26 -7.86
CA ALA A 344 5.97 -3.82 -7.54
C ALA A 344 5.10 -2.87 -6.69
N GLU A 345 5.70 -1.89 -6.03
CA GLU A 345 4.97 -0.92 -5.20
C GLU A 345 4.80 0.41 -5.95
N VAL A 346 5.89 1.17 -6.10
CA VAL A 346 5.90 2.49 -6.72
C VAL A 346 5.73 2.38 -8.24
N GLY A 347 6.29 1.36 -8.89
CA GLY A 347 6.09 1.14 -10.32
C GLY A 347 4.63 0.83 -10.66
N SER A 348 4.00 -0.06 -9.88
CA SER A 348 2.56 -0.33 -9.94
C SER A 348 1.73 0.93 -9.69
N ALA A 349 2.06 1.73 -8.68
CA ALA A 349 1.37 2.97 -8.40
C ALA A 349 1.49 3.98 -9.56
N ALA A 350 2.66 4.07 -10.21
CA ALA A 350 2.86 4.89 -11.40
C ALA A 350 1.98 4.41 -12.57
N ALA A 351 1.94 3.09 -12.82
CA ALA A 351 1.10 2.48 -13.86
C ALA A 351 -0.39 2.71 -13.63
N MET A 352 -0.85 2.51 -12.40
CA MET A 352 -2.22 2.80 -11.96
C MET A 352 -2.60 4.26 -12.19
N SER A 353 -1.70 5.18 -11.82
CA SER A 353 -1.94 6.62 -11.90
C SER A 353 -1.93 7.12 -13.35
N ALA A 354 -1.04 6.58 -14.19
CA ALA A 354 -0.97 6.89 -15.61
C ALA A 354 -2.24 6.45 -16.33
N ALA A 355 -2.71 5.23 -16.06
CA ALA A 355 -3.94 4.69 -16.61
C ALA A 355 -5.17 5.50 -16.19
N GLY A 356 -5.30 5.78 -14.88
CA GLY A 356 -6.39 6.59 -14.35
C GLY A 356 -6.44 7.98 -14.97
N LEU A 357 -5.29 8.65 -15.08
CA LEU A 357 -5.21 9.97 -15.69
C LEU A 357 -5.54 9.93 -17.19
N CYS A 358 -4.98 8.97 -17.94
CA CYS A 358 -5.25 8.80 -19.35
C CYS A 358 -6.75 8.62 -19.63
N ALA A 359 -7.42 7.80 -18.81
CA ALA A 359 -8.86 7.55 -18.94
C ALA A 359 -9.70 8.83 -18.72
N VAL A 360 -9.44 9.59 -17.65
CA VAL A 360 -10.21 10.81 -17.36
C VAL A 360 -9.86 12.00 -18.27
N MET A 361 -8.73 11.92 -18.99
CA MET A 361 -8.37 12.85 -20.06
C MET A 361 -8.94 12.43 -21.43
N GLY A 362 -9.74 11.36 -21.49
CA GLY A 362 -10.46 10.94 -22.69
C GLY A 362 -9.73 9.91 -23.56
N GLY A 363 -8.71 9.23 -23.02
CA GLY A 363 -7.99 8.17 -23.73
C GLY A 363 -8.84 6.93 -24.00
N THR A 364 -8.55 6.23 -25.10
CA THR A 364 -9.16 4.92 -25.41
C THR A 364 -8.61 3.82 -24.48
N PRO A 365 -9.27 2.65 -24.36
CA PRO A 365 -8.71 1.52 -23.59
C PRO A 365 -7.27 1.17 -23.97
N GLU A 366 -6.93 1.23 -25.27
CA GLU A 366 -5.58 0.98 -25.78
C GLU A 366 -4.57 2.06 -25.31
N GLN A 367 -4.97 3.34 -25.30
CA GLN A 367 -4.12 4.40 -24.77
C GLN A 367 -3.96 4.29 -23.24
N VAL A 368 -5.00 3.86 -22.53
CA VAL A 368 -4.95 3.64 -21.07
C VAL A 368 -3.98 2.52 -20.72
N GLU A 369 -4.01 1.42 -21.47
CA GLU A 369 -3.07 0.32 -21.31
C GLU A 369 -1.64 0.71 -21.70
N ASN A 370 -1.44 1.44 -22.80
CA ASN A 370 -0.13 1.98 -23.18
C ASN A 370 0.42 2.97 -22.11
N ALA A 371 -0.41 3.83 -21.53
CA ALA A 371 0.02 4.72 -20.44
C ALA A 371 0.47 3.94 -19.20
N ALA A 372 -0.26 2.88 -18.83
CA ALA A 372 0.12 1.99 -17.74
C ALA A 372 1.46 1.30 -18.01
N GLU A 373 1.62 0.83 -19.24
CA GLU A 373 2.80 0.12 -19.73
C GLU A 373 4.05 0.99 -19.66
N ILE A 374 4.06 2.17 -20.29
CA ILE A 374 5.19 3.12 -20.25
C ILE A 374 5.57 3.44 -18.81
N ALA A 375 4.59 3.71 -17.95
CA ALA A 375 4.85 4.03 -16.56
C ALA A 375 5.49 2.85 -15.80
N LEU A 376 5.03 1.61 -16.04
CA LEU A 376 5.62 0.41 -15.42
C LEU A 376 7.03 0.12 -15.96
N GLU A 377 7.22 0.22 -17.28
CA GLU A 377 8.49 0.01 -17.98
C GLU A 377 9.60 0.85 -17.34
N HIS A 378 9.32 2.14 -17.08
CA HIS A 378 10.25 3.09 -16.46
C HIS A 378 10.53 2.85 -14.96
N HIS A 379 10.05 1.74 -14.40
CA HIS A 379 10.35 1.30 -13.03
C HIS A 379 10.89 -0.13 -12.95
N LEU A 380 10.98 -0.87 -14.07
CA LEU A 380 11.50 -2.24 -14.07
C LEU A 380 12.94 -2.32 -13.53
N GLY A 381 13.18 -3.30 -12.66
CA GLY A 381 14.45 -3.49 -11.95
C GLY A 381 14.63 -2.63 -10.69
N MET A 382 13.66 -1.80 -10.30
CA MET A 382 13.78 -0.96 -9.12
C MET A 382 13.71 -1.79 -7.81
N THR A 383 14.81 -1.81 -7.08
CA THR A 383 14.99 -2.53 -5.80
C THR A 383 14.29 -1.84 -4.62
N CYS A 384 13.94 -2.59 -3.56
CA CYS A 384 13.34 -2.03 -2.33
C CYS A 384 14.32 -2.14 -1.16
N ASP A 385 15.28 -1.22 -1.08
CA ASP A 385 16.30 -1.24 -0.03
C ASP A 385 16.37 0.12 0.69
N PRO A 386 15.41 0.41 1.58
CA PRO A 386 15.33 1.70 2.23
C PRO A 386 16.36 1.85 3.36
N VAL A 387 16.82 3.08 3.56
CA VAL A 387 17.80 3.43 4.60
C VAL A 387 17.21 3.15 5.99
N LYS A 388 17.96 2.41 6.83
CA LYS A 388 17.52 1.92 8.15
C LYS A 388 16.21 1.11 8.14
N GLY A 389 15.75 0.61 6.99
CA GLY A 389 14.45 -0.08 6.90
C GLY A 389 13.27 0.84 7.15
N LEU A 390 13.41 2.15 6.89
CA LEU A 390 12.36 3.13 7.10
C LEU A 390 11.72 3.52 5.77
N VAL A 391 10.40 3.69 5.75
CA VAL A 391 9.65 4.19 4.58
C VAL A 391 9.84 5.71 4.40
N GLN A 392 11.09 6.13 4.25
CA GLN A 392 11.51 7.54 4.14
C GLN A 392 12.43 7.71 2.92
N ILE A 393 13.65 7.19 2.98
CA ILE A 393 14.66 7.32 1.92
C ILE A 393 14.92 5.94 1.31
N PRO A 394 14.75 5.74 -0.01
CA PRO A 394 14.38 6.71 -1.04
C PRO A 394 12.87 6.81 -1.32
N CYS A 395 12.01 6.30 -0.43
CA CYS A 395 10.57 6.14 -0.66
C CYS A 395 9.84 7.46 -0.97
N ILE A 396 10.17 8.54 -0.26
CA ILE A 396 9.51 9.85 -0.40
C ILE A 396 9.76 10.43 -1.80
N GLU A 397 11.01 10.56 -2.24
CA GLU A 397 11.31 11.08 -3.58
C GLU A 397 10.86 10.14 -4.71
N ARG A 398 10.85 8.82 -4.48
CA ARG A 398 10.35 7.85 -5.47
C ARG A 398 8.88 8.12 -5.83
N ASN A 399 8.04 8.50 -4.88
CA ASN A 399 6.64 8.82 -5.15
C ASN A 399 6.48 10.11 -5.96
N GLY A 400 7.26 11.15 -5.67
CA GLY A 400 7.25 12.38 -6.47
C GLY A 400 7.67 12.13 -7.92
N LEU A 401 8.77 11.38 -8.12
CA LEU A 401 9.22 11.02 -9.46
C LEU A 401 8.25 10.07 -10.18
N ALA A 402 7.60 9.17 -9.46
CA ALA A 402 6.58 8.28 -10.02
C ALA A 402 5.35 9.07 -10.50
N ALA A 403 4.90 10.08 -9.75
CA ALA A 403 3.81 10.96 -10.17
C ALA A 403 4.15 11.70 -11.47
N ILE A 404 5.37 12.26 -11.58
CA ILE A 404 5.85 12.92 -12.81
C ILE A 404 5.87 11.95 -14.00
N LYS A 405 6.38 10.74 -13.80
CA LYS A 405 6.41 9.70 -14.85
C LYS A 405 5.00 9.28 -15.26
N ALA A 406 4.08 9.14 -14.31
CA ALA A 406 2.69 8.77 -14.59
C ALA A 406 1.98 9.82 -15.46
N VAL A 407 2.12 11.10 -15.13
CA VAL A 407 1.58 12.20 -15.95
C VAL A 407 2.23 12.25 -17.33
N SER A 408 3.55 12.05 -17.40
CA SER A 408 4.29 12.01 -18.66
C SER A 408 3.86 10.84 -19.55
N ALA A 409 3.67 9.66 -18.96
CA ALA A 409 3.20 8.45 -19.66
C ALA A 409 1.78 8.63 -20.23
N ALA A 410 0.85 9.15 -19.41
CA ALA A 410 -0.50 9.47 -19.88
C ALA A 410 -0.48 10.49 -21.03
N SER A 411 0.32 11.55 -20.91
CA SER A 411 0.49 12.58 -21.96
C SER A 411 1.06 11.99 -23.27
N LEU A 412 2.04 11.09 -23.18
CA LEU A 412 2.62 10.42 -24.34
C LEU A 412 1.59 9.51 -25.03
N ALA A 413 0.88 8.68 -24.26
CA ALA A 413 -0.15 7.78 -24.79
C ALA A 413 -1.29 8.54 -25.48
N LEU A 414 -1.76 9.66 -24.90
CA LEU A 414 -2.81 10.51 -25.47
C LEU A 414 -2.39 11.20 -26.79
N ARG A 415 -1.08 11.39 -27.00
CA ARG A 415 -0.54 11.93 -28.27
C ARG A 415 -0.34 10.85 -29.33
N GLY A 416 -0.30 9.58 -28.93
CA GLY A 416 -0.32 8.43 -29.82
C GLY A 416 -1.73 7.95 -30.13
N ASP A 417 -1.82 6.78 -30.75
CA ASP A 417 -3.08 6.09 -31.09
C ASP A 417 -3.31 4.82 -30.25
N GLY A 418 -2.49 4.61 -29.21
CA GLY A 418 -2.51 3.41 -28.38
C GLY A 418 -1.75 2.22 -28.96
N GLN A 419 -1.23 2.30 -30.20
CA GLN A 419 -0.36 1.25 -30.74
C GLN A 419 1.06 1.39 -30.19
N HIS A 420 1.59 0.29 -29.68
CA HIS A 420 2.91 0.22 -29.08
C HIS A 420 3.42 -1.22 -29.19
N PHE A 421 4.74 -1.40 -29.17
CA PHE A 421 5.36 -2.69 -29.46
C PHE A 421 5.38 -3.63 -28.24
N VAL A 422 5.54 -3.07 -27.06
CA VAL A 422 5.68 -3.82 -25.80
C VAL A 422 4.34 -3.77 -25.07
N PRO A 423 3.54 -4.85 -25.00
CA PRO A 423 2.27 -4.82 -24.29
C PRO A 423 2.46 -4.79 -22.76
N LEU A 424 1.49 -4.27 -22.01
CA LEU A 424 1.51 -4.23 -20.55
C LEU A 424 1.74 -5.61 -19.92
N ASP A 425 1.15 -6.66 -20.50
CA ASP A 425 1.33 -8.04 -20.03
C ASP A 425 2.81 -8.47 -20.05
N ALA A 426 3.59 -8.01 -21.04
CA ALA A 426 5.02 -8.29 -21.11
C ALA A 426 5.80 -7.52 -20.04
N CYS A 427 5.42 -6.27 -19.75
CA CYS A 427 5.99 -5.49 -18.66
C CYS A 427 5.69 -6.11 -17.29
N ILE A 428 4.47 -6.62 -17.06
CA ILE A 428 4.11 -7.31 -15.81
C ILE A 428 4.89 -8.63 -15.65
N GLU A 429 5.02 -9.42 -16.72
CA GLU A 429 5.84 -10.65 -16.67
C GLU A 429 7.32 -10.33 -16.45
N THR A 430 7.85 -9.28 -17.07
CA THR A 430 9.23 -8.81 -16.83
C THR A 430 9.43 -8.38 -15.38
N MET A 431 8.45 -7.68 -14.79
CA MET A 431 8.47 -7.31 -13.37
C MET A 431 8.51 -8.55 -12.47
N ARG A 432 7.74 -9.60 -12.81
CA ARG A 432 7.72 -10.86 -12.06
C ARG A 432 9.08 -11.57 -12.12
N GLN A 433 9.66 -11.68 -13.31
CA GLN A 433 10.96 -12.33 -13.53
C GLN A 433 12.10 -11.57 -12.84
N THR A 434 12.17 -10.25 -13.05
CA THR A 434 13.18 -9.40 -12.40
C THR A 434 13.05 -9.39 -10.88
N GLY A 435 11.83 -9.49 -10.35
CA GLY A 435 11.58 -9.69 -8.92
C GLY A 435 12.12 -11.02 -8.39
N ALA A 436 11.90 -12.11 -9.12
CA ALA A 436 12.43 -13.43 -8.79
C ALA A 436 13.96 -13.48 -8.84
N ASP A 437 14.57 -12.81 -9.82
CA ASP A 437 16.02 -12.71 -9.99
C ASP A 437 16.67 -11.74 -8.98
N MET A 438 15.87 -10.89 -8.32
CA MET A 438 16.36 -9.93 -7.34
C MET A 438 16.92 -10.66 -6.12
N HIS A 439 18.17 -10.40 -5.79
CA HIS A 439 18.80 -10.95 -4.59
C HIS A 439 18.10 -10.41 -3.32
N ASP A 440 17.88 -11.24 -2.30
CA ASP A 440 17.07 -10.90 -1.11
C ASP A 440 17.57 -9.66 -0.34
N LYS A 441 18.89 -9.44 -0.30
CA LYS A 441 19.53 -8.22 0.23
C LYS A 441 19.10 -6.90 -0.44
N TYR A 442 18.52 -6.95 -1.64
CA TYR A 442 18.02 -5.77 -2.37
C TYR A 442 16.48 -5.71 -2.43
N LYS A 443 15.80 -6.65 -1.77
CA LYS A 443 14.38 -6.58 -1.43
C LYS A 443 14.22 -5.91 -0.06
N GLU A 444 13.01 -5.94 0.51
CA GLU A 444 12.61 -5.29 1.77
C GLU A 444 13.28 -5.88 3.04
N THR A 445 14.61 -6.00 3.06
CA THR A 445 15.40 -6.51 4.21
C THR A 445 16.36 -5.48 4.77
N SER A 446 16.69 -4.43 4.01
CA SER A 446 17.66 -3.39 4.36
C SER A 446 19.07 -3.91 4.68
N LEU A 447 19.42 -5.08 4.12
CA LEU A 447 20.72 -5.73 4.31
C LEU A 447 21.72 -5.40 3.18
N GLY A 448 21.38 -4.50 2.26
CA GLY A 448 22.19 -4.21 1.08
C GLY A 448 22.12 -2.76 0.60
N GLY A 449 22.32 -2.61 -0.72
CA GLY A 449 22.13 -1.39 -1.52
C GLY A 449 22.42 -0.05 -0.82
N LEU A 450 21.44 0.87 -0.89
CA LEU A 450 21.55 2.18 -0.27
C LEU A 450 21.56 2.08 1.26
N ALA A 451 20.88 1.09 1.83
CA ALA A 451 20.75 0.94 3.28
C ALA A 451 22.09 0.74 3.99
N VAL A 452 23.03 0.02 3.37
CA VAL A 452 24.37 -0.25 3.93
C VAL A 452 25.44 0.75 3.47
N ASN A 453 25.16 1.53 2.41
CA ASN A 453 26.11 2.48 1.84
C ASN A 453 25.90 3.93 2.33
N VAL A 454 24.77 4.23 2.98
CA VAL A 454 24.55 5.51 3.65
C VAL A 454 25.04 5.41 5.10
N PRO A 455 25.97 6.28 5.55
CA PRO A 455 26.41 6.32 6.93
C PRO A 455 25.22 6.52 7.88
N ASN A 456 25.13 5.70 8.92
CA ASN A 456 24.10 5.82 9.96
C ASN A 456 24.36 7.00 10.92
N CYS A 457 25.52 7.66 10.80
CA CYS A 457 25.99 8.81 11.57
C CYS A 457 26.85 9.74 10.70
#